data_AF-A0A849UGL9-F1
#
_entry.id   AF-A0A849UGL9-F1
#
_cell.length_a   1.000
_cell.length_b   1.000
_cell.length_c   1.000
_cell.angle_alpha   90.00
_cell.angle_beta   90.00
_cell.angle_gamma   90.00
#
_symmetry.space_group_name_H-M   'P 1'
#
loop_
_entity.id
_entity.type
_entity.pdbx_description
1 polymer ?
#
loop_
_entity_poly.entity_id
_entity_poly.type
_entity_poly.pdbx_seq_one_letter_code
_entity_poly.pdbx_strand_id
1 'polypeptide(L)'
;MYKKIAGITFTLLASVFAVNANAACKDITYNALQGAANAALASASTGGLSLNMWATFVDETGKVCSVVNTSTKGSLAGNSQWLGSRVISAQKANTGNAFSLDGLAISSGALFAAVQPGGSLYGLQESNPVNAESAYKGSPSNYGKTNDPLVGNRVGGINVFGGGLPVYKNGVKVGGIGVSGDTSCTDHAFVWKIRNLLGLEPSGSVTQVEKLKLTNAFGALGDHPTCIGAPIADQSGFVASAP
;
A
#
# COMPACT_ATOMS: atom_id res chain seq x y z
N MET A 1 -62.19 -33.70 -29.17
CA MET A 1 -62.11 -32.71 -28.06
C MET A 1 -60.70 -32.77 -27.47
N TYR A 2 -59.81 -31.87 -27.88
CA TYR A 2 -58.42 -31.81 -27.40
C TYR A 2 -58.33 -30.99 -26.11
N LYS A 3 -57.90 -31.62 -25.00
CA LYS A 3 -57.54 -30.90 -23.76
C LYS A 3 -56.13 -30.32 -23.94
N LYS A 4 -56.01 -28.99 -23.95
CA LYS A 4 -54.73 -28.28 -23.88
C LYS A 4 -54.26 -28.27 -22.41
N ILE A 5 -53.10 -28.87 -22.14
CA ILE A 5 -52.38 -28.71 -20.87
C ILE A 5 -51.44 -27.53 -21.05
N ALA A 6 -51.71 -26.43 -20.34
CA ALA A 6 -50.84 -25.26 -20.33
C ALA A 6 -49.64 -25.54 -19.41
N GLY A 7 -48.44 -25.61 -20.00
CA GLY A 7 -47.18 -25.69 -19.27
C GLY A 7 -46.83 -24.32 -18.67
N ILE A 8 -46.69 -24.26 -17.35
CA ILE A 8 -46.19 -23.09 -16.63
C ILE A 8 -44.66 -23.19 -16.64
N THR A 9 -44.00 -22.37 -17.46
CA THR A 9 -42.55 -22.17 -17.40
C THR A 9 -42.21 -21.30 -16.20
N PHE A 10 -41.57 -21.90 -15.19
CA PHE A 10 -41.03 -21.20 -14.03
C PHE A 10 -39.65 -20.63 -14.41
N THR A 11 -39.59 -19.36 -14.82
CA THR A 11 -38.33 -18.63 -14.99
C THR A 11 -37.71 -18.40 -13.62
N LEU A 12 -36.65 -19.15 -13.32
CA LEU A 12 -35.81 -18.96 -12.14
C LEU A 12 -35.05 -17.63 -12.31
N LEU A 13 -35.52 -16.55 -11.67
CA LEU A 13 -34.72 -15.35 -11.51
C LEU A 13 -33.56 -15.68 -10.58
N ALA A 14 -32.37 -15.88 -11.14
CA ALA A 14 -31.13 -15.88 -10.38
C ALA A 14 -30.91 -14.45 -9.86
N SER A 15 -31.29 -14.21 -8.60
CA SER A 15 -30.92 -13.01 -7.87
C SER A 15 -29.41 -13.01 -7.67
N VAL A 16 -28.71 -12.30 -8.55
CA VAL A 16 -27.29 -11.97 -8.36
C VAL A 16 -27.23 -11.06 -7.15
N PHE A 17 -26.85 -11.60 -5.99
CA PHE A 17 -26.47 -10.77 -4.86
C PHE A 17 -25.23 -9.98 -5.28
N ALA A 18 -25.40 -8.69 -5.58
CA ALA A 18 -24.30 -7.77 -5.66
C ALA A 18 -23.65 -7.73 -4.27
N VAL A 19 -22.54 -8.44 -4.11
CA VAL A 19 -21.68 -8.29 -2.95
C VAL A 19 -21.20 -6.84 -3.04
N ASN A 20 -21.76 -5.96 -2.21
CA ASN A 20 -21.25 -4.59 -2.09
C ASN A 20 -19.75 -4.70 -1.79
N ALA A 21 -18.91 -4.26 -2.73
CA ALA A 21 -17.48 -4.12 -2.51
C ALA A 21 -17.30 -3.33 -1.22
N ASN A 22 -16.61 -3.93 -0.26
CA ASN A 22 -16.63 -3.58 1.15
C ASN A 22 -15.65 -2.42 1.45
N ALA A 23 -15.72 -1.36 0.65
CA ALA A 23 -14.87 -0.18 0.71
C ALA A 23 -15.27 0.74 1.87
N ALA A 24 -15.37 0.18 3.07
CA ALA A 24 -15.86 0.84 4.29
C ALA A 24 -14.73 1.19 5.26
N CYS A 25 -13.45 1.03 4.86
CA CYS A 25 -12.30 1.24 5.74
C CYS A 25 -12.34 0.38 7.02
N LYS A 26 -12.87 -0.84 6.91
CA LYS A 26 -13.11 -1.72 8.06
C LYS A 26 -12.01 -2.75 8.30
N ASP A 27 -11.18 -3.02 7.30
CA ASP A 27 -10.24 -4.12 7.36
C ASP A 27 -9.01 -3.84 8.23
N ILE A 28 -8.63 -2.57 8.34
CA ILE A 28 -7.57 -2.11 9.24
C ILE A 28 -8.07 -0.87 9.99
N THR A 29 -8.25 -1.00 11.31
CA THR A 29 -8.60 0.15 12.16
C THR A 29 -7.40 1.07 12.33
N TYR A 30 -7.64 2.34 12.66
CA TYR A 30 -6.58 3.28 13.03
C TYR A 30 -5.67 2.71 14.14
N ASN A 31 -6.25 2.13 15.19
CA ASN A 31 -5.49 1.57 16.31
C ASN A 31 -4.63 0.37 15.89
N ALA A 32 -5.16 -0.50 15.02
CA ALA A 32 -4.40 -1.64 14.49
C ALA A 32 -3.20 -1.16 13.67
N LEU A 33 -3.40 -0.20 12.75
CA LEU A 33 -2.31 0.37 11.96
C LEU A 33 -1.27 1.08 12.84
N GLN A 34 -1.72 1.89 13.80
CA GLN A 34 -0.83 2.59 14.75
C GLN A 34 -0.03 1.61 15.61
N GLY A 35 -0.68 0.57 16.11
CA GLY A 35 -0.04 -0.49 16.90
C GLY A 35 1.02 -1.24 16.10
N ALA A 36 0.69 -1.65 14.87
CA ALA A 36 1.63 -2.33 13.98
C ALA A 36 2.82 -1.43 13.60
N ALA A 37 2.60 -0.14 13.33
CA ALA A 37 3.67 0.81 13.05
C ALA A 37 4.61 1.00 14.25
N ASN A 38 4.07 1.11 15.47
CA ASN A 38 4.89 1.21 16.69
C ASN A 38 5.68 -0.08 16.96
N ALA A 39 5.05 -1.24 16.77
CA ALA A 39 5.71 -2.54 16.94
C ALA A 39 6.81 -2.77 15.89
N ALA A 40 6.58 -2.35 14.63
CA ALA A 40 7.61 -2.40 13.59
C ALA A 40 8.82 -1.53 13.95
N LEU A 41 8.61 -0.32 14.49
CA LEU A 41 9.67 0.57 14.96
C LEU A 41 10.45 -0.02 16.15
N ALA A 42 9.76 -0.71 17.06
CA ALA A 42 10.39 -1.36 18.23
C ALA A 42 11.11 -2.67 17.90
N SER A 43 10.91 -3.23 16.70
CA SER A 43 11.55 -4.47 16.25
C SER A 43 13.00 -4.25 15.81
N ALA A 44 13.66 -5.31 15.32
CA ALA A 44 15.01 -5.21 14.74
C ALA A 44 15.07 -4.09 13.67
N SER A 45 16.17 -3.34 13.64
CA SER A 45 16.34 -2.24 12.70
C SER A 45 16.13 -2.69 11.25
N THR A 46 15.36 -1.92 10.49
CA THR A 46 15.18 -2.08 9.04
C THR A 46 16.29 -1.37 8.24
N GLY A 47 17.40 -0.99 8.88
CA GLY A 47 18.48 -0.22 8.27
C GLY A 47 18.10 1.24 7.99
N GLY A 48 18.94 1.94 7.23
CA GLY A 48 18.71 3.34 6.85
C GLY A 48 19.10 4.36 7.93
N LEU A 49 18.35 5.46 7.98
CA LEU A 49 18.63 6.66 8.77
C LEU A 49 18.05 6.61 10.20
N SER A 50 17.30 5.54 10.53
CA SER A 50 16.62 5.38 11.84
C SER A 50 15.64 6.52 12.13
N LEU A 51 14.89 6.93 11.12
CA LEU A 51 13.93 8.03 11.20
C LEU A 51 12.51 7.55 11.57
N ASN A 52 11.71 8.50 12.03
CA ASN A 52 10.30 8.30 12.29
C ASN A 52 9.49 8.27 10.98
N MET A 53 8.46 7.43 10.95
CA MET A 53 7.72 7.09 9.73
C MET A 53 6.28 7.61 9.73
N TRP A 54 5.75 7.84 8.53
CA TRP A 54 4.31 7.88 8.26
C TRP A 54 3.87 6.54 7.70
N ALA A 55 2.67 6.08 8.09
CA ALA A 55 2.02 4.94 7.47
C ALA A 55 0.56 5.29 7.12
N THR A 56 0.13 4.86 5.93
CA THR A 56 -1.20 5.12 5.41
C THR A 56 -1.82 3.82 4.93
N PHE A 57 -3.08 3.58 5.29
CA PHE A 57 -3.91 2.54 4.71
C PHE A 57 -4.94 3.17 3.77
N VAL A 58 -5.06 2.59 2.57
CA VAL A 58 -6.14 2.87 1.62
C VAL A 58 -6.97 1.60 1.41
N ASP A 59 -8.30 1.74 1.31
CA ASP A 59 -9.16 0.63 0.92
C ASP A 59 -9.00 0.26 -0.56
N GLU A 60 -9.67 -0.80 -1.00
CA GLU A 60 -9.61 -1.31 -2.38
C GLU A 60 -10.02 -0.27 -3.42
N THR A 61 -10.78 0.77 -3.03
CA THR A 61 -11.18 1.89 -3.91
C THR A 61 -10.19 3.05 -3.92
N GLY A 62 -9.05 2.94 -3.22
CA GLY A 62 -8.04 3.99 -3.10
C GLY A 62 -8.42 5.10 -2.13
N LYS A 63 -9.48 4.93 -1.32
CA LYS A 63 -9.86 5.92 -0.30
C LYS A 63 -8.96 5.75 0.91
N VAL A 64 -8.36 6.85 1.35
CA VAL A 64 -7.54 6.88 2.57
C VAL A 64 -8.42 6.62 3.78
N CYS A 65 -8.07 5.58 4.54
CA CYS A 65 -8.81 5.11 5.70
C CYS A 65 -8.17 5.55 7.01
N SER A 66 -6.84 5.58 7.06
CA SER A 66 -6.10 6.02 8.23
C SER A 66 -4.71 6.50 7.83
N VAL A 67 -4.24 7.50 8.56
CA VAL A 67 -2.87 8.02 8.48
C VAL A 67 -2.33 8.05 9.91
N VAL A 68 -1.24 7.33 10.15
CA VAL A 68 -0.58 7.26 11.46
C VAL A 68 0.87 7.67 11.32
N ASN A 69 1.49 7.94 12.47
CA ASN A 69 2.92 8.15 12.55
C ASN A 69 3.54 7.55 13.80
N THR A 70 4.85 7.37 13.79
CA THR A 70 5.62 6.77 14.90
C THR A 70 6.23 7.80 15.86
N SER A 71 5.84 9.07 15.73
CA SER A 71 6.37 10.18 16.53
C SER A 71 5.25 11.13 16.99
N THR A 72 5.53 12.42 17.02
CA THR A 72 4.58 13.48 17.37
C THR A 72 3.49 13.65 16.31
N LYS A 73 2.23 13.77 16.75
CA LYS A 73 1.06 14.08 15.91
C LYS A 73 0.72 15.56 15.95
N GLY A 74 -0.10 16.00 15.00
CA GLY A 74 -0.60 17.37 14.91
C GLY A 74 0.46 18.35 14.42
N SER A 75 0.36 19.61 14.84
CA SER A 75 1.10 20.72 14.22
C SER A 75 2.63 20.57 14.26
N LEU A 76 3.16 19.78 15.19
CA LEU A 76 4.60 19.51 15.33
C LEU A 76 5.07 18.27 14.57
N ALA A 77 4.18 17.55 13.87
CA ALA A 77 4.56 16.34 13.14
C ALA A 77 5.67 16.61 12.11
N GLY A 78 5.64 17.77 11.44
CA GLY A 78 6.67 18.17 10.48
C GLY A 78 8.05 18.46 11.10
N ASN A 79 8.13 18.63 12.42
CA ASN A 79 9.40 18.80 13.15
C ASN A 79 9.96 17.47 13.69
N SER A 80 9.12 16.44 13.83
CA SER A 80 9.50 15.15 14.44
C SER A 80 9.70 14.02 13.42
N GLN A 81 9.35 14.27 12.16
CA GLN A 81 9.51 13.39 11.01
C GLN A 81 9.35 14.18 9.72
N TRP A 82 9.78 13.62 8.59
CA TRP A 82 9.69 14.31 7.30
C TRP A 82 8.24 14.64 6.95
N LEU A 83 7.93 15.93 6.83
CA LEU A 83 6.58 16.41 6.51
C LEU A 83 6.12 15.89 5.14
N GLY A 84 7.01 15.88 4.13
CA GLY A 84 6.68 15.41 2.79
C GLY A 84 6.24 13.94 2.75
N SER A 85 6.72 13.13 3.70
CA SER A 85 6.43 11.70 3.76
C SER A 85 4.97 11.37 4.07
N ARG A 86 4.18 12.31 4.63
CA ARG A 86 2.75 12.10 4.86
C ARG A 86 1.96 11.85 3.56
N VAL A 87 2.27 12.61 2.50
CA VAL A 87 1.60 12.45 1.21
C VAL A 87 2.22 11.29 0.44
N ILE A 88 3.55 11.11 0.53
CA ILE A 88 4.25 9.99 -0.11
C ILE A 88 3.76 8.64 0.43
N SER A 89 3.50 8.50 1.73
CA SER A 89 2.95 7.26 2.29
C SER A 89 1.57 6.93 1.70
N ALA A 90 0.71 7.93 1.52
CA ALA A 90 -0.59 7.75 0.85
C ALA A 90 -0.43 7.37 -0.63
N GLN A 91 0.50 8.01 -1.35
CA GLN A 91 0.80 7.71 -2.75
C GLN A 91 1.33 6.28 -2.95
N LYS A 92 2.23 5.84 -2.05
CA LYS A 92 2.74 4.47 -2.03
C LYS A 92 1.65 3.45 -1.72
N ALA A 93 0.78 3.75 -0.75
CA ALA A 93 -0.37 2.92 -0.42
C ALA A 93 -1.29 2.75 -1.63
N ASN A 94 -1.60 3.88 -2.30
CA ASN A 94 -2.38 3.89 -3.53
C ASN A 94 -1.72 3.07 -4.64
N THR A 95 -0.40 3.15 -4.81
CA THR A 95 0.31 2.37 -5.83
C THR A 95 0.24 0.87 -5.56
N GLY A 96 0.50 0.45 -4.32
CA GLY A 96 0.37 -0.95 -3.92
C GLY A 96 -1.03 -1.49 -4.13
N ASN A 97 -2.06 -0.67 -3.93
CA ASN A 97 -3.45 -1.03 -4.21
C ASN A 97 -3.78 -1.05 -5.72
N ALA A 98 -3.36 -0.03 -6.48
CA ALA A 98 -3.84 0.25 -7.83
C ALA A 98 -3.39 -0.78 -8.87
N PHE A 99 -2.17 -1.33 -8.73
CA PHE A 99 -1.61 -2.28 -9.70
C PHE A 99 -1.64 -3.73 -9.21
N SER A 100 -2.21 -3.98 -8.04
CA SER A 100 -2.41 -5.33 -7.51
C SER A 100 -3.83 -5.81 -7.79
N LEU A 101 -4.00 -7.13 -7.91
CA LEU A 101 -5.25 -7.85 -8.13
C LEU A 101 -5.36 -8.99 -7.10
N ASP A 102 -6.48 -9.69 -7.06
CA ASP A 102 -6.64 -10.88 -6.20
C ASP A 102 -5.59 -11.96 -6.50
N GLY A 103 -5.19 -12.10 -7.77
CA GLY A 103 -4.15 -13.05 -8.21
C GLY A 103 -2.74 -12.47 -8.38
N LEU A 104 -2.53 -11.18 -8.12
CA LEU A 104 -1.26 -10.48 -8.38
C LEU A 104 -0.96 -9.43 -7.31
N ALA A 105 0.15 -9.57 -6.59
CA ALA A 105 0.64 -8.59 -5.64
C ALA A 105 1.87 -7.86 -6.21
N ILE A 106 1.77 -6.54 -6.40
CA ILE A 106 2.87 -5.70 -6.88
C ILE A 106 3.18 -4.63 -5.84
N SER A 107 4.45 -4.48 -5.47
CA SER A 107 4.89 -3.36 -4.65
C SER A 107 5.22 -2.13 -5.49
N SER A 108 5.04 -0.94 -4.89
CA SER A 108 5.55 0.32 -5.44
C SER A 108 7.03 0.26 -5.85
N GLY A 109 7.87 -0.40 -5.06
CA GLY A 109 9.29 -0.56 -5.36
C GLY A 109 9.57 -1.49 -6.52
N ALA A 110 8.76 -2.53 -6.72
CA ALA A 110 8.95 -3.47 -7.82
C ALA A 110 8.76 -2.85 -9.21
N LEU A 111 8.10 -1.68 -9.28
CA LEU A 111 7.92 -0.92 -10.51
C LEU A 111 9.20 -0.19 -10.97
N PHE A 112 10.21 -0.02 -10.09
CA PHE A 112 11.37 0.82 -10.36
C PHE A 112 12.04 0.55 -11.72
N ALA A 113 12.35 -0.72 -12.01
CA ALA A 113 13.05 -1.09 -13.24
C ALA A 113 12.22 -0.81 -14.50
N ALA A 114 10.92 -1.04 -14.46
CA ALA A 114 10.04 -0.87 -15.62
C ALA A 114 9.84 0.61 -16.01
N VAL A 115 10.11 1.54 -15.08
CA VAL A 115 9.92 2.98 -15.30
C VAL A 115 11.22 3.73 -15.58
N GLN A 116 12.36 3.05 -15.67
CA GLN A 116 13.62 3.66 -16.10
C GLN A 116 13.56 4.02 -17.60
N PRO A 117 14.36 4.99 -18.10
CA PRO A 117 14.45 5.27 -19.53
C PRO A 117 14.66 3.99 -20.36
N GLY A 118 13.81 3.78 -21.36
CA GLY A 118 13.79 2.56 -22.18
C GLY A 118 12.95 1.40 -21.63
N GLY A 119 12.44 1.50 -20.40
CA GLY A 119 11.50 0.57 -19.81
C GLY A 119 10.08 0.72 -20.38
N SER A 120 9.30 -0.37 -20.37
CA SER A 120 7.95 -0.39 -20.97
C SER A 120 6.92 0.47 -20.24
N LEU A 121 7.18 0.84 -18.99
CA LEU A 121 6.33 1.70 -18.17
C LEU A 121 6.99 3.06 -17.89
N TYR A 122 7.95 3.48 -18.72
CA TYR A 122 8.56 4.81 -18.60
C TYR A 122 7.48 5.91 -18.57
N GLY A 123 7.49 6.75 -17.53
CA GLY A 123 6.48 7.80 -17.31
C GLY A 123 5.27 7.37 -16.45
N LEU A 124 5.23 6.14 -15.94
CA LEU A 124 4.12 5.66 -15.11
C LEU A 124 3.82 6.58 -13.91
N GLN A 125 4.84 7.14 -13.27
CA GLN A 125 4.69 8.08 -12.15
C GLN A 125 3.94 9.37 -12.52
N GLU A 126 3.87 9.73 -13.80
CA GLU A 126 3.19 10.92 -14.32
C GLU A 126 1.75 10.63 -14.75
N SER A 127 1.40 9.35 -14.94
CA SER A 127 0.12 8.94 -15.53
C SER A 127 -1.11 9.25 -14.69
N ASN A 128 -0.99 9.15 -13.36
CA ASN A 128 -2.07 9.39 -12.41
C ASN A 128 -1.51 10.30 -11.32
N PRO A 129 -1.68 11.63 -11.41
CA PRO A 129 -1.09 12.58 -10.47
C PRO A 129 -1.76 12.52 -9.09
N VAL A 130 -1.06 13.03 -8.09
CA VAL A 130 -1.65 13.30 -6.76
C VAL A 130 -2.68 14.43 -6.87
N ASN A 131 -3.86 14.23 -6.29
CA ASN A 131 -4.85 15.31 -6.13
C ASN A 131 -4.34 16.31 -5.07
N ALA A 132 -3.81 17.44 -5.53
CA ALA A 132 -3.18 18.44 -4.68
C ALA A 132 -4.15 19.04 -3.64
N GLU A 133 -5.40 19.31 -4.03
CA GLU A 133 -6.42 19.82 -3.12
C GLU A 133 -6.64 18.88 -1.93
N SER A 134 -6.78 17.58 -2.19
CA SER A 134 -6.92 16.57 -1.15
C SER A 134 -5.65 16.36 -0.33
N ALA A 135 -4.47 16.45 -0.96
CA ALA A 135 -3.19 16.21 -0.30
C ALA A 135 -2.85 17.28 0.76
N TYR A 136 -3.19 18.54 0.48
CA TYR A 136 -2.78 19.70 1.26
C TYR A 136 -3.93 20.40 2.01
N LYS A 137 -5.15 19.87 1.96
CA LYS A 137 -6.27 20.43 2.72
C LYS A 137 -6.15 20.23 4.23
N GLY A 138 -6.90 21.05 4.95
CA GLY A 138 -7.15 20.91 6.38
C GLY A 138 -6.01 21.39 7.25
N SER A 139 -6.25 21.38 8.57
CA SER A 139 -5.30 21.89 9.55
C SER A 139 -4.21 20.86 9.86
N PRO A 140 -2.92 21.27 9.91
CA PRO A 140 -1.82 20.45 10.42
C PRO A 140 -2.05 19.95 11.85
N SER A 141 -2.92 20.59 12.63
CA SER A 141 -3.26 20.15 14.00
C SER A 141 -3.86 18.75 14.06
N ASN A 142 -4.36 18.22 12.93
CA ASN A 142 -4.93 16.88 12.82
C ASN A 142 -4.00 15.85 12.16
N TYR A 143 -2.79 16.24 11.74
CA TYR A 143 -1.91 15.31 11.03
C TYR A 143 -1.55 14.09 11.88
N GLY A 144 -1.77 12.90 11.32
CA GLY A 144 -1.53 11.61 11.96
C GLY A 144 -2.53 11.22 13.05
N LYS A 145 -3.63 11.98 13.23
CA LYS A 145 -4.73 11.64 14.16
C LYS A 145 -5.84 10.87 13.44
N THR A 146 -6.82 10.38 14.18
CA THR A 146 -7.99 9.65 13.62
C THR A 146 -8.79 10.48 12.62
N ASN A 147 -8.76 11.80 12.74
CA ASN A 147 -9.39 12.76 11.83
C ASN A 147 -8.37 13.47 10.92
N ASP A 148 -7.28 12.80 10.57
CA ASP A 148 -6.29 13.34 9.62
C ASP A 148 -6.98 13.80 8.32
N PRO A 149 -6.65 14.99 7.77
CA PRO A 149 -7.34 15.55 6.61
C PRO A 149 -7.33 14.69 5.33
N LEU A 150 -6.43 13.70 5.19
CA LEU A 150 -6.48 12.77 4.06
C LEU A 150 -7.62 11.76 4.21
N VAL A 151 -8.03 11.42 5.42
CA VAL A 151 -9.05 10.38 5.69
C VAL A 151 -10.35 10.72 4.97
N GLY A 152 -10.90 9.72 4.28
CA GLY A 152 -12.11 9.83 3.47
C GLY A 152 -11.87 10.28 2.02
N ASN A 153 -10.63 10.62 1.63
CA ASN A 153 -10.32 11.14 0.30
C ASN A 153 -9.55 10.13 -0.54
N ARG A 154 -9.65 10.28 -1.86
CA ARG A 154 -8.81 9.58 -2.83
C ARG A 154 -7.72 10.53 -3.30
N VAL A 155 -6.56 10.45 -2.66
CA VAL A 155 -5.40 11.30 -2.99
C VAL A 155 -4.78 10.88 -4.32
N GLY A 156 -4.87 9.59 -4.68
CA GLY A 156 -4.31 9.05 -5.91
C GLY A 156 -2.78 9.14 -5.94
N GLY A 157 -2.22 9.32 -7.13
CA GLY A 157 -0.78 9.37 -7.33
C GLY A 157 -0.12 7.99 -7.47
N ILE A 158 0.91 7.92 -8.30
CA ILE A 158 1.78 6.72 -8.41
C ILE A 158 3.17 7.03 -7.87
N ASN A 159 3.70 6.12 -7.06
CA ASN A 159 5.06 6.14 -6.53
C ASN A 159 5.78 4.85 -6.92
N VAL A 160 6.97 4.99 -7.50
CA VAL A 160 7.70 3.90 -8.17
C VAL A 160 8.95 3.45 -7.39
N PHE A 161 9.01 3.80 -6.11
CA PHE A 161 10.05 3.36 -5.19
C PHE A 161 9.43 2.73 -3.93
N GLY A 162 10.22 1.90 -3.26
CA GLY A 162 9.80 1.03 -2.16
C GLY A 162 9.06 1.74 -1.02
N GLY A 163 8.06 1.06 -0.47
CA GLY A 163 7.31 1.48 0.72
C GLY A 163 5.80 1.27 0.64
N GLY A 164 5.26 0.86 -0.50
CA GLY A 164 3.86 0.51 -0.71
C GLY A 164 3.65 -0.97 -1.05
N LEU A 165 2.74 -1.63 -0.34
CA LEU A 165 2.35 -3.03 -0.51
C LEU A 165 0.82 -3.18 -0.57
N PRO A 166 0.29 -4.11 -1.38
CA PRO A 166 -1.09 -4.54 -1.26
C PRO A 166 -1.33 -5.30 0.05
N VAL A 167 -2.57 -5.26 0.53
CA VAL A 167 -3.03 -6.05 1.68
C VAL A 167 -4.16 -6.99 1.27
N TYR A 168 -4.13 -8.21 1.81
CA TYR A 168 -5.08 -9.27 1.50
C TYR A 168 -5.73 -9.78 2.78
N LYS A 169 -6.99 -10.17 2.68
CA LYS A 169 -7.73 -10.79 3.77
C LYS A 169 -8.59 -11.90 3.20
N ASN A 170 -8.45 -13.10 3.76
CA ASN A 170 -9.16 -14.29 3.28
C ASN A 170 -8.96 -14.54 1.76
N GLY A 171 -7.76 -14.26 1.24
CA GLY A 171 -7.42 -14.46 -0.17
C GLY A 171 -7.90 -13.38 -1.14
N VAL A 172 -8.53 -12.30 -0.66
CA VAL A 172 -9.02 -11.17 -1.48
C VAL A 172 -8.22 -9.92 -1.18
N LYS A 173 -7.89 -9.13 -2.20
CA LYS A 173 -7.23 -7.83 -2.02
C LYS A 173 -8.21 -6.83 -1.39
N VAL A 174 -7.83 -6.22 -0.27
CA VAL A 174 -8.67 -5.26 0.47
C VAL A 174 -8.10 -3.84 0.51
N GLY A 175 -7.03 -3.59 -0.25
CA GLY A 175 -6.41 -2.26 -0.35
C GLY A 175 -4.89 -2.29 -0.39
N GLY A 176 -4.27 -1.26 0.16
CA GLY A 176 -2.81 -1.15 0.27
C GLY A 176 -2.35 -0.36 1.49
N ILE A 177 -1.17 -0.69 2.01
CA ILE A 177 -0.46 0.10 3.01
C ILE A 177 0.75 0.74 2.35
N GLY A 178 0.99 2.00 2.66
CA GLY A 178 2.18 2.73 2.24
C GLY A 178 2.87 3.39 3.42
N VAL A 179 4.20 3.39 3.38
CA VAL A 179 5.08 3.95 4.40
C VAL A 179 6.07 4.90 3.75
N SER A 180 6.33 6.01 4.44
CA SER A 180 7.46 6.87 4.11
C SER A 180 8.02 7.60 5.33
N GLY A 181 9.33 7.76 5.38
CA GLY A 181 10.03 8.57 6.38
C GLY A 181 11.53 8.33 6.44
N ASP A 182 12.04 7.35 5.70
CA ASP A 182 13.46 7.00 5.62
C ASP A 182 13.82 6.67 4.15
N THR A 183 14.91 5.94 3.91
CA THR A 183 15.29 5.48 2.57
C THR A 183 14.23 4.55 1.97
N SER A 184 14.17 4.48 0.64
CA SER A 184 13.21 3.63 -0.11
C SER A 184 13.18 2.18 0.38
N CYS A 185 14.35 1.58 0.62
CA CYS A 185 14.38 0.19 1.12
C CYS A 185 13.94 0.08 2.57
N THR A 186 14.32 1.04 3.43
CA THR A 186 13.86 1.07 4.82
C THR A 186 12.34 1.21 4.89
N ASP A 187 11.77 2.14 4.09
CA ASP A 187 10.32 2.30 3.94
C ASP A 187 9.67 0.96 3.54
N HIS A 188 10.27 0.23 2.61
CA HIS A 188 9.72 -1.02 2.10
C HIS A 188 9.82 -2.19 3.09
N ALA A 189 10.96 -2.34 3.77
CA ALA A 189 11.12 -3.31 4.84
C ALA A 189 10.17 -3.00 6.01
N PHE A 190 9.97 -1.71 6.33
CA PHE A 190 9.07 -1.28 7.40
C PHE A 190 7.61 -1.61 7.09
N VAL A 191 7.13 -1.32 5.86
CA VAL A 191 5.76 -1.69 5.47
C VAL A 191 5.57 -3.21 5.41
N TRP A 192 6.61 -3.97 5.04
CA TRP A 192 6.59 -5.44 5.06
C TRP A 192 6.32 -5.96 6.48
N LYS A 193 7.05 -5.42 7.47
CA LYS A 193 6.85 -5.73 8.90
C LYS A 193 5.46 -5.36 9.39
N ILE A 194 4.97 -4.15 9.07
CA ILE A 194 3.60 -3.74 9.41
C ILE A 194 2.59 -4.74 8.87
N ARG A 195 2.69 -5.10 7.59
CA ARG A 195 1.75 -6.02 6.95
C ARG A 195 1.77 -7.41 7.61
N ASN A 196 2.96 -7.90 7.96
CA ASN A 196 3.12 -9.17 8.67
C ASN A 196 2.51 -9.15 10.07
N LEU A 197 2.74 -8.08 10.84
CA LEU A 197 2.13 -7.90 12.16
C LEU A 197 0.59 -7.84 12.12
N LEU A 198 0.03 -7.43 10.98
CA LEU A 198 -1.41 -7.39 10.75
C LEU A 198 -1.99 -8.69 10.19
N GLY A 199 -1.15 -9.64 9.74
CA GLY A 199 -1.59 -10.89 9.12
C GLY A 199 -2.32 -10.67 7.79
N LEU A 200 -1.86 -9.72 6.98
CA LEU A 200 -2.52 -9.29 5.74
C LEU A 200 -1.69 -9.56 4.47
N GLU A 201 -0.83 -10.56 4.53
CA GLU A 201 -0.02 -11.00 3.40
C GLU A 201 -0.86 -11.71 2.32
N PRO A 202 -0.43 -11.64 1.05
CA PRO A 202 -0.99 -12.50 0.02
C PRO A 202 -0.76 -13.98 0.35
N SER A 203 -1.72 -14.83 -0.02
CA SER A 203 -1.52 -16.29 0.06
C SER A 203 -0.47 -16.76 -0.94
N GLY A 204 0.06 -17.98 -0.75
CA GLY A 204 1.03 -18.57 -1.67
C GLY A 204 0.51 -18.82 -3.10
N SER A 205 -0.81 -18.74 -3.32
CA SER A 205 -1.43 -18.85 -4.65
C SER A 205 -1.43 -17.53 -5.44
N VAL A 206 -1.12 -16.40 -4.80
CA VAL A 206 -1.03 -15.08 -5.45
C VAL A 206 0.34 -14.95 -6.10
N THR A 207 0.39 -14.45 -7.34
CA THR A 207 1.67 -14.11 -7.99
C THR A 207 2.28 -12.90 -7.29
N GLN A 208 3.46 -13.05 -6.70
CA GLN A 208 4.08 -12.03 -5.85
C GLN A 208 5.28 -11.36 -6.55
N VAL A 209 5.09 -10.12 -6.99
CA VAL A 209 6.11 -9.22 -7.53
C VAL A 209 6.25 -8.02 -6.60
N GLU A 210 6.41 -8.33 -5.31
CA GLU A 210 6.42 -7.32 -4.25
C GLU A 210 7.73 -7.27 -3.48
N LYS A 211 8.55 -8.32 -3.56
CA LYS A 211 9.92 -8.34 -3.01
C LYS A 211 10.86 -7.58 -3.92
N LEU A 212 11.88 -6.92 -3.35
CA LEU A 212 12.86 -6.17 -4.12
C LEU A 212 14.13 -6.99 -4.33
N LYS A 213 14.59 -7.12 -5.55
CA LYS A 213 15.94 -7.63 -5.85
C LYS A 213 16.89 -6.46 -5.93
N LEU A 214 17.75 -6.30 -4.93
CA LEU A 214 18.73 -5.20 -4.90
C LEU A 214 19.85 -5.48 -5.90
N THR A 215 20.01 -4.61 -6.88
CA THR A 215 20.93 -4.79 -8.01
C THR A 215 21.40 -3.45 -8.56
N ASN A 216 22.54 -3.46 -9.27
CA ASN A 216 23.02 -2.31 -10.05
C ASN A 216 22.70 -2.46 -11.55
N ALA A 217 22.03 -3.54 -11.95
CA ALA A 217 21.56 -3.80 -13.30
C ALA A 217 20.05 -4.09 -13.27
N PHE A 218 19.27 -3.24 -13.94
CA PHE A 218 17.81 -3.25 -13.92
C PHE A 218 17.28 -3.82 -15.23
N GLY A 219 16.71 -5.02 -15.20
CA GLY A 219 16.19 -5.70 -16.40
C GLY A 219 14.82 -6.35 -16.22
N ALA A 220 14.36 -6.53 -14.99
CA ALA A 220 13.09 -7.17 -14.68
C ALA A 220 12.30 -6.38 -13.61
N LEU A 221 10.98 -6.55 -13.61
CA LEU A 221 10.14 -6.11 -12.48
C LEU A 221 10.67 -6.72 -11.18
N GLY A 222 10.69 -5.93 -10.11
CA GLY A 222 11.29 -6.31 -8.84
C GLY A 222 12.77 -5.93 -8.72
N ASP A 223 13.50 -5.71 -9.81
CA ASP A 223 14.85 -5.13 -9.72
C ASP A 223 14.77 -3.70 -9.16
N HIS A 224 15.55 -3.42 -8.12
CA HIS A 224 15.56 -2.15 -7.42
C HIS A 224 17.01 -1.74 -7.08
N PRO A 225 17.35 -0.44 -7.10
CA PRO A 225 18.69 0.02 -6.76
C PRO A 225 19.07 -0.35 -5.34
N THR A 226 20.38 -0.47 -5.13
CA THR A 226 20.96 -0.58 -3.79
C THR A 226 20.60 0.64 -2.94
N CYS A 227 20.46 0.43 -1.63
CA CYS A 227 20.04 1.48 -0.70
C CYS A 227 21.19 1.96 0.17
N ILE A 228 21.12 3.24 0.55
CA ILE A 228 22.11 3.92 1.39
C ILE A 228 21.84 3.57 2.87
N GLY A 229 22.91 3.41 3.66
CA GLY A 229 22.83 3.01 5.07
C GLY A 229 23.13 1.51 5.23
N ALA A 230 23.56 1.11 6.43
CA ALA A 230 23.98 -0.27 6.74
C ALA A 230 23.03 -1.34 6.16
N PRO A 231 23.53 -2.56 5.86
CA PRO A 231 22.69 -3.62 5.31
C PRO A 231 21.44 -3.80 6.16
N ILE A 232 20.28 -3.81 5.48
CA ILE A 232 18.97 -4.01 6.09
C ILE A 232 19.04 -5.33 6.86
N ALA A 233 19.03 -5.25 8.19
CA ALA A 233 19.38 -6.38 9.06
C ALA A 233 18.34 -7.52 9.01
N ASP A 234 17.14 -7.25 8.50
CA ASP A 234 16.09 -8.24 8.26
C ASP A 234 15.53 -8.07 6.85
N GLN A 235 15.95 -8.97 5.96
CA GLN A 235 15.46 -9.03 4.57
C GLN A 235 14.44 -10.14 4.36
N SER A 236 14.00 -10.83 5.41
CA SER A 236 13.10 -11.97 5.27
C SER A 236 11.76 -11.52 4.68
N GLY A 237 11.52 -11.92 3.43
CA GLY A 237 10.35 -11.48 2.66
C GLY A 237 10.49 -10.11 1.97
N PHE A 238 11.32 -9.19 2.46
CA PHE A 238 11.54 -7.87 1.82
C PHE A 238 12.40 -7.96 0.54
N VAL A 239 13.43 -8.81 0.51
CA VAL A 239 14.28 -8.99 -0.67
C VAL A 239 14.01 -10.34 -1.34
N ALA A 240 13.92 -10.32 -2.67
CA ALA A 240 13.94 -11.55 -3.45
C ALA A 240 15.36 -12.10 -3.44
N SER A 241 15.55 -13.37 -3.05
CA SER A 241 16.79 -14.07 -3.33
C SER A 241 17.06 -13.98 -4.83
N ALA A 242 18.26 -13.55 -5.22
CA ALA A 242 18.67 -13.67 -6.61
C ALA A 242 18.51 -15.15 -7.03
N PRO A 243 17.96 -15.44 -8.22
CA PRO A 243 18.03 -16.78 -8.77
C PRO A 243 19.48 -17.26 -8.92
#